data_AF-A0A7W8X8T1-F1
#
_entry.id   AF-A0A7W8X8T1-F1
#
_cell.length_a   1.000
_cell.length_b   1.000
_cell.length_c   1.000
_cell.angle_alpha   90.00
_cell.angle_beta   90.00
_cell.angle_gamma   90.00
#
_symmetry.space_group_name_H-M   'P 1'
#
loop_
_entity.id
_entity.type
_entity.pdbx_description
1 polymer ?
#
loop_
_entity_poly.entity_id
_entity_poly.type
_entity_poly.pdbx_seq_one_letter_code
_entity_poly.pdbx_strand_id
1 'polypeptide(L)'
;MAVFFTTPISDTSAFKMIAERLSRGQGFDGYFNIYGDDDELTITWTRGTTADDFKEQVTDALRSTWQRARFWLVYQRNDRRNDLDINEIRSAAIRLSRSYLETAIVTLSLLGHADNADDLELIFVCFREESERRNFRVRYEGKFVRES
;
A
#
# COMPACT_ATOMS: atom_id res chain seq x y z
N MET A 1 -18.98 -7.31 -3.00
CA MET A 1 -17.86 -7.84 -2.19
C MET A 1 -17.93 -7.32 -0.77
N ALA A 2 -17.39 -8.05 0.22
CA ALA A 2 -17.13 -7.50 1.56
C ALA A 2 -15.62 -7.36 1.76
N VAL A 3 -15.14 -6.17 2.09
CA VAL A 3 -13.71 -5.94 2.36
C VAL A 3 -13.43 -5.99 3.85
N PHE A 4 -12.38 -6.72 4.20
CA PHE A 4 -11.89 -6.86 5.56
C PHE A 4 -10.49 -6.27 5.67
N PHE A 5 -10.40 -5.06 6.23
CA PHE A 5 -9.11 -4.50 6.61
C PHE A 5 -8.63 -5.21 7.87
N THR A 6 -7.56 -6.00 7.74
CA THR A 6 -6.92 -6.68 8.87
C THR A 6 -6.18 -5.70 9.77
N THR A 7 -5.58 -6.20 10.85
CA THR A 7 -4.72 -5.39 11.73
C THR A 7 -3.60 -4.72 10.91
N PRO A 8 -3.44 -3.39 10.99
CA PRO A 8 -2.40 -2.69 10.28
C PRO A 8 -1.04 -3.02 10.89
N ILE A 9 -0.02 -3.05 10.04
CA ILE A 9 1.37 -3.06 10.50
C ILE A 9 1.83 -1.62 10.72
N SER A 10 2.84 -1.44 11.58
CA SER A 10 3.41 -0.10 11.78
C SER A 10 4.14 0.37 10.53
N ASP A 11 4.15 1.67 10.27
CA ASP A 11 4.90 2.27 9.15
C ASP A 11 6.37 1.86 9.20
N THR A 12 6.97 1.83 10.40
CA THR A 12 8.34 1.37 10.61
C THR A 12 8.54 -0.09 10.19
N SER A 13 7.60 -0.97 10.52
CA SER A 13 7.62 -2.38 10.08
C SER A 13 7.48 -2.47 8.56
N ALA A 14 6.56 -1.72 7.97
CA ALA A 14 6.35 -1.69 6.52
C ALA A 14 7.61 -1.26 5.79
N PHE A 15 8.23 -0.14 6.19
CA PHE A 15 9.47 0.34 5.58
C PHE A 15 10.63 -0.64 5.74
N LYS A 16 10.73 -1.29 6.90
CA LYS A 16 11.74 -2.34 7.11
C LYS A 16 11.52 -3.51 6.15
N MET A 17 10.29 -3.99 6.00
CA MET A 17 9.95 -5.07 5.06
C MET A 17 10.29 -4.68 3.62
N ILE A 18 9.92 -3.47 3.19
CA ILE A 18 10.25 -2.95 1.85
C ILE A 18 11.78 -2.94 1.65
N ALA A 19 12.52 -2.36 2.60
CA ALA A 19 13.97 -2.27 2.51
C ALA A 19 14.64 -3.65 2.47
N GLU A 20 14.16 -4.61 3.27
CA GLU A 20 14.65 -5.98 3.25
C GLU A 20 14.39 -6.65 1.91
N ARG A 21 13.17 -6.54 1.35
CA ARG A 21 12.86 -7.13 0.03
C ARG A 21 13.73 -6.56 -1.07
N LEU A 22 13.84 -5.24 -1.16
CA LEU A 22 14.61 -4.56 -2.20
C LEU A 22 16.12 -4.83 -2.09
N SER A 23 16.63 -5.23 -0.91
CA SER A 23 18.06 -5.47 -0.68
C SER A 23 18.50 -6.93 -0.88
N ARG A 24 17.58 -7.89 -1.07
CA ARG A 24 17.93 -9.32 -1.17
C ARG A 24 18.65 -9.72 -2.46
N GLY A 25 18.76 -8.84 -3.45
CA GLY A 25 19.48 -9.08 -4.71
C GLY A 25 18.88 -10.19 -5.60
N GLN A 26 17.80 -10.82 -5.16
CA GLN A 26 16.97 -11.71 -5.96
C GLN A 26 16.08 -10.87 -6.88
N GLY A 27 15.83 -11.37 -8.08
CA GLY A 27 14.92 -10.70 -9.02
C GLY A 27 13.50 -10.64 -8.47
N PHE A 28 12.88 -9.47 -8.60
CA PHE A 28 11.48 -9.25 -8.30
C PHE A 28 10.83 -8.42 -9.40
N ASP A 29 9.53 -8.61 -9.59
CA ASP A 29 8.70 -7.67 -10.34
C ASP A 29 8.11 -6.66 -9.35
N GLY A 30 8.22 -5.37 -9.69
CA GLY A 30 7.76 -4.27 -8.86
C GLY A 30 6.57 -3.55 -9.49
N TYR A 31 5.55 -3.29 -8.68
CA TYR A 31 4.46 -2.38 -9.03
C TYR A 31 4.23 -1.42 -7.86
N PHE A 32 4.17 -0.14 -8.17
CA PHE A 32 3.87 0.90 -7.20
C PHE A 32 2.88 1.89 -7.81
N ASN A 33 1.83 2.21 -7.08
CA ASN A 33 0.86 3.21 -7.50
C ASN A 33 0.49 4.11 -6.33
N ILE A 34 0.34 5.39 -6.61
CA ILE A 34 -0.32 6.37 -5.75
C ILE A 34 -1.59 6.79 -6.46
N TYR A 35 -2.70 6.76 -5.73
CA TYR A 35 -3.97 7.33 -6.12
C TYR A 35 -4.39 8.35 -5.06
N GLY A 36 -4.54 9.62 -5.42
CA GLY A 36 -5.08 10.67 -4.57
C GLY A 36 -5.90 11.67 -5.39
N ASP A 37 -6.48 12.66 -4.72
CA ASP A 37 -7.38 13.62 -5.37
C ASP A 37 -6.70 14.45 -6.46
N ASP A 38 -5.41 14.77 -6.30
CA ASP A 38 -4.62 15.57 -7.24
C ASP A 38 -3.43 14.81 -7.86
N ASP A 39 -3.16 13.56 -7.45
CA ASP A 39 -1.99 12.81 -7.89
C ASP A 39 -2.33 11.36 -8.23
N GLU A 40 -2.10 11.00 -9.49
CA GLU A 40 -1.98 9.62 -9.92
C GLU A 40 -0.55 9.37 -10.43
N LEU A 41 0.19 8.52 -9.73
CA LEU A 41 1.53 8.09 -10.15
C LEU A 41 1.55 6.58 -10.22
N THR A 42 2.06 6.04 -11.32
CA THR A 42 2.32 4.60 -11.45
C THR A 42 3.79 4.39 -11.82
N ILE A 43 4.48 3.60 -11.01
CA ILE A 43 5.83 3.10 -11.27
C ILE A 43 5.71 1.59 -11.43
N THR A 44 6.11 1.08 -12.59
CA THR A 44 6.12 -0.36 -12.85
C THR A 44 7.52 -0.77 -13.21
N TRP A 45 7.90 -1.97 -12.79
CA TRP A 45 9.14 -2.59 -13.22
C TRP A 45 9.08 -2.84 -14.72
N THR A 46 9.98 -2.21 -15.47
CA THR A 46 10.06 -2.35 -16.92
C THR A 46 11.40 -2.95 -17.33
N ARG A 47 11.50 -3.41 -18.58
CA ARG A 47 12.73 -3.99 -19.11
C ARG A 47 13.84 -2.94 -19.08
N GLY A 48 14.86 -3.15 -18.25
CA GLY A 48 15.98 -2.23 -18.06
C GLY A 48 15.95 -1.45 -16.75
N THR A 49 14.85 -1.50 -15.98
CA THR A 49 14.81 -0.98 -14.61
C THR A 49 15.66 -1.86 -13.70
N THR A 50 16.60 -1.26 -12.97
CA THR A 50 17.35 -1.98 -11.94
C THR A 50 16.61 -1.95 -10.60
N ALA A 51 16.97 -2.85 -9.68
CA ALA A 51 16.41 -2.87 -8.33
C ALA A 51 16.66 -1.54 -7.59
N ASP A 52 17.84 -0.95 -7.79
CA ASP A 52 18.22 0.32 -7.18
C ASP A 52 17.41 1.48 -7.77
N ASP A 53 17.21 1.54 -9.09
CA ASP A 53 16.39 2.58 -9.72
C ASP A 53 14.94 2.49 -9.27
N PHE A 54 14.38 1.28 -9.17
CA PHE A 54 13.02 1.08 -8.68
C PHE A 54 12.90 1.50 -7.22
N LYS A 55 13.88 1.12 -6.39
CA LYS A 55 13.95 1.50 -4.97
C LYS A 55 14.02 3.01 -4.79
N GLU A 56 14.83 3.70 -5.58
CA GLU A 56 14.94 5.16 -5.54
C GLU A 56 13.61 5.82 -5.86
N GLN A 57 12.98 5.43 -6.98
CA GLN A 57 11.69 5.97 -7.41
C GLN A 57 10.58 5.73 -6.37
N VAL A 58 10.48 4.52 -5.82
CA VAL A 58 9.51 4.20 -4.76
C VAL A 58 9.79 5.01 -3.49
N THR A 59 11.05 5.16 -3.10
CA THR A 59 11.45 5.91 -1.90
C THR A 59 11.07 7.39 -2.03
N ASP A 60 11.34 7.99 -3.19
CA ASP A 60 11.02 9.39 -3.44
C ASP A 60 9.51 9.62 -3.52
N ALA A 61 8.77 8.72 -4.15
CA ALA A 61 7.31 8.78 -4.20
C ALA A 61 6.67 8.65 -2.80
N LEU A 62 7.17 7.72 -1.97
CA LEU A 62 6.74 7.58 -0.58
C LEU A 62 7.09 8.82 0.25
N ARG A 63 8.28 9.41 0.06
CA ARG A 63 8.67 10.65 0.74
C ARG A 63 7.76 11.83 0.35
N SER A 64 7.47 12.00 -0.93
CA SER A 64 6.55 13.02 -1.42
C SER A 64 5.13 12.83 -0.86
N THR A 65 4.65 11.59 -0.80
CA THR A 65 3.36 11.26 -0.19
C THR A 65 3.35 11.63 1.30
N TRP A 66 4.43 11.31 2.02
CA TRP A 66 4.54 11.57 3.46
C TRP A 66 4.50 13.06 3.78
N GLN A 67 5.11 13.91 2.93
CA GLN A 67 5.10 15.36 3.10
C GLN A 67 3.69 15.96 3.02
N ARG A 68 2.77 15.32 2.28
CA ARG A 68 1.41 15.81 2.05
C ARG A 68 0.39 15.18 2.98
N ALA A 69 0.50 13.87 3.20
CA ALA A 69 -0.40 13.08 4.02
C ALA A 69 0.44 12.22 4.96
N ARG A 70 0.82 12.72 6.14
CA ARG A 70 1.83 12.09 7.02
C ARG A 70 1.32 10.96 7.91
N PHE A 71 0.00 10.75 8.00
CA PHE A 71 -0.60 9.80 8.93
C PHE A 71 -1.07 8.55 8.19
N TRP A 72 -0.35 7.45 8.33
CA TRP A 72 -0.57 6.27 7.48
C TRP A 72 -1.22 5.11 8.25
N LEU A 73 -2.06 4.36 7.55
CA LEU A 73 -2.45 2.99 7.94
C LEU A 73 -1.91 2.06 6.87
N VAL A 74 -1.09 1.08 7.27
CA VAL A 74 -0.50 0.12 6.34
C VAL A 74 -1.12 -1.25 6.54
N TYR A 75 -1.73 -1.76 5.48
CA TYR A 75 -2.30 -3.10 5.43
C TYR A 75 -1.44 -3.97 4.54
N GLN A 76 -0.98 -5.09 5.08
CA GLN A 76 -0.31 -6.12 4.30
C GLN A 76 -1.36 -7.12 3.82
N ARG A 77 -1.36 -7.42 2.51
CA ARG A 77 -2.11 -8.58 2.01
C ARG A 77 -1.44 -9.84 2.56
N ASN A 78 -2.22 -10.65 3.27
CA ASN A 78 -1.79 -11.98 3.71
C ASN A 78 -2.45 -13.04 2.83
N ASP A 79 -1.73 -14.11 2.52
CA ASP A 79 -2.24 -15.20 1.68
C ASP A 79 -3.01 -16.24 2.53
N ARG A 80 -3.89 -15.77 3.41
CA ARG A 80 -4.77 -16.66 4.18
C ARG A 80 -5.98 -17.03 3.33
N ARG A 81 -6.48 -18.26 3.52
CA ARG A 81 -7.68 -18.75 2.80
C ARG A 81 -8.83 -17.72 2.91
N ASN A 82 -9.37 -17.30 1.75
CA ASN A 82 -10.43 -16.29 1.57
C ASN A 82 -10.04 -14.81 1.83
N ASP A 83 -8.76 -14.46 1.89
CA ASP A 83 -8.37 -13.05 1.83
C ASP A 83 -8.54 -12.48 0.41
N LEU A 84 -8.80 -11.18 0.36
CA LEU A 84 -8.98 -10.43 -0.88
C LEU A 84 -7.66 -10.22 -1.61
N ASP A 85 -7.73 -10.06 -2.93
CA ASP A 85 -6.61 -9.63 -3.73
C ASP A 85 -6.24 -8.16 -3.43
N ILE A 86 -5.01 -7.78 -3.80
CA ILE A 86 -4.51 -6.43 -3.54
C ILE A 86 -5.35 -5.34 -4.26
N ASN A 87 -5.97 -5.65 -5.39
CA ASN A 87 -6.78 -4.71 -6.16
C ASN A 87 -8.15 -4.47 -5.52
N GLU A 88 -8.74 -5.50 -4.91
CA GLU A 88 -9.98 -5.44 -4.14
C GLU A 88 -9.78 -4.58 -2.89
N ILE A 89 -8.68 -4.80 -2.15
CA ILE A 89 -8.33 -3.97 -0.98
C ILE A 89 -8.08 -2.53 -1.43
N ARG A 90 -7.34 -2.31 -2.53
CA ARG A 90 -7.07 -0.97 -3.10
C ARG A 90 -8.35 -0.25 -3.45
N SER A 91 -9.23 -0.91 -4.21
CA SER A 91 -10.50 -0.34 -4.67
C SER A 91 -11.40 0.04 -3.49
N ALA A 92 -11.42 -0.79 -2.45
CA ALA A 92 -12.13 -0.46 -1.22
C ALA A 92 -11.49 0.69 -0.45
N ALA A 93 -10.15 0.73 -0.35
CA ALA A 93 -9.45 1.84 0.29
C ALA A 93 -9.77 3.17 -0.39
N ILE A 94 -9.68 3.22 -1.74
CA ILE A 94 -10.05 4.38 -2.55
C ILE A 94 -11.49 4.78 -2.26
N ARG A 95 -12.44 3.86 -2.34
CA ARG A 95 -13.87 4.16 -2.14
C ARG A 95 -14.15 4.70 -0.75
N LEU A 96 -13.62 4.05 0.28
CA LEU A 96 -13.88 4.39 1.68
C LEU A 96 -13.14 5.64 2.14
N SER A 97 -12.09 6.04 1.42
CA SER A 97 -11.35 7.26 1.73
C SER A 97 -11.95 8.52 1.08
N ARG A 98 -12.87 8.40 0.11
CA ARG A 98 -13.51 9.54 -0.61
C ARG A 98 -14.21 10.58 0.28
N SER A 99 -14.59 10.22 1.50
CA SER A 99 -15.25 11.16 2.42
C SER A 99 -14.28 12.05 3.19
N TYR A 100 -12.98 11.82 3.07
CA TYR A 100 -11.92 12.60 3.70
C TYR A 100 -11.34 13.56 2.67
N LEU A 101 -10.87 14.73 3.13
CA LEU A 101 -10.60 15.87 2.25
C LEU A 101 -9.36 15.69 1.36
N GLU A 102 -8.33 15.02 1.87
CA GLU A 102 -7.05 14.84 1.17
C GLU A 102 -6.45 13.49 1.57
N THR A 103 -6.83 12.44 0.84
CA THR A 103 -6.30 11.09 1.06
C THR A 103 -5.50 10.60 -0.13
N ALA A 104 -4.44 9.86 0.16
CA ALA A 104 -3.68 9.13 -0.84
C ALA A 104 -3.69 7.64 -0.50
N ILE A 105 -3.97 6.82 -1.51
CA ILE A 105 -3.90 5.36 -1.44
C ILE A 105 -2.63 4.95 -2.18
N VAL A 106 -1.68 4.39 -1.46
CA VAL A 106 -0.47 3.83 -2.05
C VAL A 106 -0.60 2.32 -2.12
N THR A 107 -0.35 1.74 -3.28
CA THR A 107 -0.27 0.29 -3.48
C THR A 107 1.16 -0.06 -3.86
N LEU A 108 1.74 -1.05 -3.20
CA LEU A 108 3.08 -1.56 -3.51
C LEU A 108 3.02 -3.08 -3.55
N SER A 109 3.40 -3.67 -4.68
CA SER A 109 3.64 -5.10 -4.84
C SER A 109 5.08 -5.33 -5.25
N LEU A 110 5.80 -6.16 -4.50
CA LEU A 110 7.10 -6.72 -4.84
C LEU A 110 6.91 -8.22 -4.93
N LEU A 111 6.95 -8.78 -6.14
CA LEU A 111 6.66 -10.17 -6.40
C LEU A 111 7.96 -10.92 -6.71
N GLY A 112 8.27 -11.94 -5.92
CA GLY A 112 9.51 -12.70 -6.09
C GLY A 112 9.47 -13.58 -7.34
N HIS A 113 10.53 -13.57 -8.14
CA HIS A 113 10.59 -14.43 -9.35
C HIS A 113 10.69 -15.93 -9.03
N ALA A 114 11.24 -16.28 -7.86
CA ALA A 114 11.58 -17.66 -7.50
C ALA A 114 10.55 -18.34 -6.59
N ASP A 115 9.95 -17.59 -5.67
CA ASP A 115 9.00 -18.09 -4.67
C ASP A 115 8.06 -16.95 -4.24
N ASN A 116 6.77 -17.25 -4.17
CA ASN A 116 5.73 -16.37 -3.66
C ASN A 116 5.79 -16.19 -2.14
N ALA A 117 6.55 -17.02 -1.41
CA ALA A 117 6.92 -16.75 -0.02
C ALA A 117 7.66 -15.41 0.14
N ASP A 118 8.27 -14.92 -0.95
CA ASP A 118 8.96 -13.64 -0.97
C ASP A 118 8.13 -12.45 -1.45
N ASP A 119 6.85 -12.67 -1.74
CA ASP A 119 5.96 -11.59 -2.12
C ASP A 119 5.75 -10.62 -0.95
N LEU A 120 5.66 -9.35 -1.28
CA LEU A 120 5.28 -8.28 -0.37
C LEU A 120 4.28 -7.38 -1.07
N GLU A 121 3.06 -7.39 -0.57
CA GLU A 121 1.98 -6.55 -1.08
C GLU A 121 1.39 -5.72 0.05
N LEU A 122 1.46 -4.39 -0.11
CA LEU A 122 1.11 -3.41 0.89
C LEU A 122 0.16 -2.37 0.32
N ILE A 123 -0.81 -1.96 1.15
CA ILE A 123 -1.66 -0.80 0.91
C ILE A 123 -1.49 0.19 2.04
N PHE A 124 -1.12 1.41 1.67
CA PHE A 124 -1.08 2.55 2.58
C PHE A 124 -2.32 3.38 2.34
N VAL A 125 -3.06 3.64 3.40
CA VAL A 125 -4.12 4.65 3.43
C VAL A 125 -3.55 5.86 4.17
N CYS A 126 -3.22 6.90 3.42
CA CYS A 126 -2.49 8.07 3.89
C CYS A 126 -3.46 9.22 4.09
N PHE A 127 -3.41 9.82 5.28
CA PHE A 127 -4.27 10.94 5.67
C PHE A 127 -3.42 12.17 6.00
N ARG A 128 -3.97 13.35 5.70
CA ARG A 128 -3.40 14.62 6.14
C ARG A 128 -3.56 14.84 7.65
N GLU A 129 -4.68 14.41 8.21
CA GLU A 129 -5.00 14.60 9.62
C GLU A 129 -5.07 13.28 10.40
N GLU A 130 -4.52 13.26 11.62
CA GLU A 130 -4.54 12.09 12.50
C GLU A 130 -5.96 11.70 12.92
N SER A 131 -6.86 12.69 13.03
CA SER A 131 -8.26 12.49 13.37
C SER A 131 -8.99 11.66 12.31
N GLU A 132 -8.70 11.90 11.02
CA GLU A 132 -9.22 11.14 9.89
C GLU A 132 -8.70 9.71 9.91
N ARG A 133 -7.39 9.53 10.09
CA ARG A 133 -6.77 8.21 10.24
C ARG A 133 -7.43 7.40 11.36
N ARG A 134 -7.61 8.00 12.54
CA ARG A 134 -8.30 7.37 13.68
C ARG A 134 -9.75 7.04 13.35
N ASN A 135 -10.46 7.96 12.69
CA ASN A 135 -11.85 7.76 12.32
C ASN A 135 -12.01 6.60 11.33
N PHE A 136 -11.16 6.55 10.29
CA PHE A 136 -11.13 5.46 9.31
C PHE A 136 -10.94 4.12 10.02
N ARG A 137 -9.95 4.06 10.91
CA ARG A 137 -9.64 2.88 11.70
C ARG A 137 -10.84 2.40 12.51
N VAL A 138 -11.47 3.30 13.27
CA VAL A 138 -12.67 3.01 14.07
C VAL A 138 -13.83 2.54 13.18
N ARG A 139 -13.96 3.07 11.97
CA ARG A 139 -15.06 2.74 11.06
C ARG A 139 -14.89 1.40 10.38
N TYR A 140 -13.70 1.08 9.90
CA TYR A 140 -13.50 0.00 8.92
C TYR A 140 -12.53 -1.10 9.36
N GLU A 141 -11.59 -0.83 10.26
CA GLU A 141 -10.62 -1.85 10.70
C GLU A 141 -11.35 -2.98 11.46
N GLY A 142 -11.04 -4.24 11.10
CA GLY A 142 -11.62 -5.41 11.74
C GLY A 142 -13.11 -5.59 11.48
N LYS A 143 -13.69 -4.85 10.52
CA LYS A 143 -15.11 -4.95 10.18
C LYS A 143 -15.31 -5.42 8.75
N PHE A 144 -16.38 -6.18 8.53
CA PHE A 144 -16.86 -6.52 7.20
C PHE A 144 -17.54 -5.31 6.57
N VAL A 145 -16.93 -4.73 5.55
CA VAL A 145 -17.49 -3.59 4.82
C VAL A 145 -18.13 -4.10 3.53
N ARG A 146 -19.48 -4.18 3.50
CA ARG A 146 -20.21 -4.57 2.30
C ARG A 146 -20.21 -3.45 1.26
N GLU A 147 -20.13 -3.84 -0.01
CA GLU A 147 -20.49 -2.95 -1.12
C GLU A 147 -21.98 -2.62 -1.05
N SER A 148 -22.29 -1.33 -0.90
CA SER A 148 -23.61 -0.74 -1.05
C SER A 148 -23.71 -0.02 -2.37
#